data_AF-A0A382EPD9-F1
#
_entry.id   AF-A0A382EPD9-F1
#
_cell.length_a   1.000
_cell.length_b   1.000
_cell.length_c   1.000
_cell.angle_alpha   90.00
_cell.angle_beta   90.00
_cell.angle_gamma   90.00
#
_symmetry.space_group_name_H-M   'P 1'
#
loop_
_entity.id
_entity.type
_entity.pdbx_description
1 polymer ?
#
loop_
_entity_poly.entity_id
_entity_poly.type
_entity_poly.pdbx_seq_one_letter_code
_entity_poly.pdbx_strand_id
1 'polypeptide(L)'
;MANSIVNSHGRSVLYIDTTDGAITLAELKASGEATVASAKIVEMFWQTATSIKIDRGGTDVHLFTGTGHWNLGAAGAALSGTSTDDLGITVSGDSYAVIIVHKTY
;
A
#
# COMPACT_ATOMS: atom_id res chain seq x y z
N MET A 1 -2.55 12.04 -12.02
CA MET A 1 -3.09 12.45 -10.71
C MET A 1 -1.90 12.53 -9.77
N ALA A 2 -2.09 12.87 -8.51
CA ALA A 2 -1.05 12.67 -7.51
C ALA A 2 -1.53 11.55 -6.58
N ASN A 3 -0.59 10.85 -5.96
CA ASN A 3 -0.93 9.85 -4.96
C ASN A 3 -1.82 10.48 -3.86
N SER A 4 -2.82 9.73 -3.39
CA SER A 4 -3.69 10.19 -2.32
C SER A 4 -4.06 9.06 -1.38
N ILE A 5 -4.25 9.42 -0.10
CA ILE A 5 -4.55 8.48 0.97
C ILE A 5 -5.86 8.90 1.64
N VAL A 6 -6.84 8.00 1.65
CA VAL A 6 -8.09 8.17 2.38
C VAL A 6 -8.04 7.32 3.63
N ASN A 7 -7.89 7.97 4.77
CA ASN A 7 -7.80 7.33 6.07
C ASN A 7 -9.17 7.19 6.73
N SER A 8 -9.45 6.00 7.25
CA SER A 8 -10.63 5.67 8.04
C SER A 8 -10.23 4.86 9.27
N HIS A 9 -11.15 4.68 10.23
CA HIS A 9 -10.81 3.91 11.43
C HIS A 9 -10.48 2.46 11.09
N GLY A 10 -9.29 1.98 11.48
CA GLY A 10 -8.81 0.62 11.21
C GLY A 10 -8.36 0.35 9.77
N ARG A 11 -8.52 1.32 8.84
CA ARG A 11 -8.32 1.08 7.41
C ARG A 11 -7.90 2.33 6.63
N SER A 12 -7.04 2.17 5.64
CA SER A 12 -6.70 3.22 4.67
C SER A 12 -6.88 2.72 3.25
N VAL A 13 -7.25 3.63 2.35
CA VAL A 13 -7.29 3.39 0.90
C VAL A 13 -6.29 4.31 0.24
N LEU A 14 -5.35 3.74 -0.50
CA LEU A 14 -4.28 4.45 -1.19
C LEU A 14 -4.58 4.40 -2.68
N TYR A 15 -4.55 5.57 -3.31
CA TYR A 15 -4.67 5.74 -4.74
C TYR A 15 -3.31 6.16 -5.27
N ILE A 16 -2.70 5.33 -6.11
CA ILE A 16 -1.30 5.44 -6.51
C ILE A 16 -1.20 5.50 -8.03
N ASP A 17 -0.55 6.51 -8.57
CA ASP A 17 -0.22 6.63 -9.99
C ASP A 17 1.21 7.12 -10.26
N THR A 18 1.94 7.43 -9.19
CA THR A 18 3.35 7.85 -9.23
C THR A 18 4.13 7.14 -8.14
N THR A 19 5.46 7.06 -8.30
CA THR A 19 6.33 6.44 -7.30
C THR A 19 6.28 7.18 -5.97
N ASP A 20 6.09 6.43 -4.89
CA ASP A 20 6.21 6.89 -3.51
C ASP A 20 7.17 5.97 -2.77
N GLY A 21 8.31 6.49 -2.34
CA GLY A 21 9.35 5.66 -1.72
C GLY A 21 9.08 5.30 -0.26
N ALA A 22 8.15 5.99 0.41
CA ALA A 22 7.92 5.79 1.85
C ALA A 22 6.57 6.34 2.29
N ILE A 23 5.52 5.52 2.19
CA ILE A 23 4.25 5.76 2.87
C ILE A 23 4.39 5.26 4.31
N THR A 24 4.49 6.20 5.24
CA THR A 24 4.73 5.91 6.66
C THR A 24 3.47 5.48 7.40
N LEU A 25 3.64 4.76 8.51
CA LEU A 25 2.52 4.42 9.40
C LEU A 25 1.79 5.66 9.94
N ALA A 26 2.50 6.78 10.11
CA ALA A 26 1.92 8.04 10.55
C ALA A 26 0.96 8.64 9.52
N GLU A 27 1.29 8.52 8.23
CA GLU A 27 0.43 8.97 7.13
C GLU A 27 -0.84 8.13 6.99
N LEU A 28 -0.82 6.88 7.45
CA LEU A 28 -2.00 6.03 7.48
C LEU A 28 -2.95 6.40 8.63
N LYS A 29 -2.52 7.16 9.64
CA LYS A 29 -3.34 7.46 10.82
C LYS A 29 -4.51 8.40 10.48
N ALA A 30 -5.72 8.02 10.85
CA ALA A 30 -6.90 8.90 10.81
C ALA A 30 -6.98 9.78 12.07
N SER A 31 -7.72 10.88 11.97
CA SER A 31 -7.97 11.76 13.12
C SER A 31 -8.68 11.00 14.24
N GLY A 32 -8.19 11.13 15.47
CA GLY A 32 -8.74 10.46 16.65
C GLY A 32 -8.29 9.02 16.87
N GLU A 33 -7.45 8.44 16.00
CA GLU A 33 -6.91 7.08 16.20
C GLU A 33 -5.72 7.04 17.17
N ALA A 34 -5.46 5.86 17.74
CA ALA A 34 -4.16 5.55 18.36
C ALA A 34 -3.05 5.54 17.29
N THR A 35 -1.79 5.53 17.72
CA THR A 35 -0.66 5.38 16.80
C THR A 35 -0.74 4.03 16.10
N VAL A 36 -0.66 4.03 14.77
CA VAL A 36 -0.63 2.80 13.98
C VAL A 36 0.69 2.09 14.26
N ALA A 37 0.62 0.89 14.84
CA ALA A 37 1.78 0.06 15.12
C ALA A 37 2.18 -0.79 13.91
N SER A 38 1.21 -1.19 13.09
CA SER A 38 1.49 -1.96 11.87
C SER A 38 0.38 -1.84 10.83
N ALA A 39 0.72 -2.09 9.57
CA ALA A 39 -0.15 -1.97 8.41
C ALA A 39 -0.04 -3.21 7.51
N LYS A 40 -1.17 -3.73 7.04
CA LYS A 40 -1.24 -4.89 6.14
C LYS A 40 -2.05 -4.58 4.90
N ILE A 41 -1.52 -4.89 3.72
CA ILE A 41 -2.31 -4.84 2.48
C ILE A 41 -3.30 -6.02 2.52
N VAL A 42 -4.58 -5.73 2.32
CA VAL A 42 -5.66 -6.73 2.28
C VAL A 42 -6.27 -6.88 0.90
N GLU A 43 -6.19 -5.85 0.08
CA GLU A 43 -6.71 -5.88 -1.28
C GLU A 43 -5.99 -4.85 -2.15
N MET A 44 -5.79 -5.19 -3.42
CA MET A 44 -5.19 -4.31 -4.40
C MET A 44 -5.84 -4.52 -5.77
N PHE A 45 -6.14 -3.42 -6.44
CA PHE A 45 -6.53 -3.37 -7.86
C PHE A 45 -5.44 -2.61 -8.61
N TRP A 46 -5.01 -3.10 -9.77
CA TRP A 46 -3.99 -2.41 -10.54
C TRP A 46 -4.20 -2.51 -12.04
N GLN A 47 -3.61 -1.54 -12.74
CA GLN A 47 -3.35 -1.55 -14.16
C GLN A 47 -1.98 -0.92 -14.37
N THR A 48 -1.11 -1.57 -15.15
CA THR A 48 0.21 -1.01 -15.46
C THR A 48 0.63 -1.31 -16.89
N ALA A 49 1.23 -0.30 -17.53
CA ALA A 49 1.89 -0.45 -18.82
C ALA A 49 3.23 -1.19 -18.71
N THR A 50 3.91 -1.14 -17.57
CA THR A 50 5.20 -1.82 -17.36
C THR A 50 5.21 -2.59 -16.05
N SER A 51 5.23 -1.89 -14.91
CA SER A 51 5.16 -2.55 -13.61
C SER A 51 4.75 -1.62 -12.48
N ILE A 52 4.15 -2.21 -11.43
CA ILE A 52 4.09 -1.64 -10.09
C ILE A 52 4.86 -2.57 -9.16
N LYS A 53 5.78 -2.02 -8.37
CA LYS A 53 6.48 -2.74 -7.31
C LYS A 53 6.02 -2.23 -5.98
N ILE A 54 5.93 -3.14 -5.02
CA ILE A 54 5.80 -2.79 -3.62
C ILE A 54 7.10 -3.17 -2.94
N ASP A 55 7.59 -2.29 -2.07
CA ASP A 55 8.73 -2.53 -1.19
C ASP A 55 8.36 -2.26 0.27
N ARG A 56 9.15 -2.82 1.19
CA ARG A 56 9.03 -2.60 2.63
C ARG A 56 10.42 -2.28 3.18
N GLY A 57 10.57 -1.08 3.74
CA GLY A 57 11.88 -0.60 4.18
C GLY A 57 12.94 -0.62 3.07
N GLY A 58 12.54 -0.40 1.81
CA GLY A 58 13.45 -0.39 0.64
C GLY A 58 13.78 -1.76 0.06
N THR A 59 13.18 -2.85 0.55
CA THR A 59 13.33 -4.18 -0.07
C THR A 59 12.09 -4.50 -0.91
N ASP A 60 12.26 -4.71 -2.22
CA ASP A 60 11.17 -5.13 -3.12
C ASP A 60 10.52 -6.44 -2.64
N VAL A 61 9.20 -6.44 -2.53
CA VAL A 61 8.41 -7.55 -1.98
C VAL A 61 7.47 -8.15 -3.02
N HIS A 62 6.98 -7.32 -3.94
CA HIS A 62 6.15 -7.75 -5.05
C HIS A 62 6.44 -6.97 -6.31
N LEU A 63 6.19 -7.64 -7.43
CA LEU A 63 6.16 -7.09 -8.75
C LEU A 63 4.80 -7.45 -9.38
N PHE A 64 4.06 -6.42 -9.78
CA PHE A 64 2.80 -6.54 -10.50
C PHE A 64 3.00 -6.04 -11.93
N THR A 65 2.44 -6.78 -12.88
CA THR A 65 2.42 -6.43 -14.31
C THR A 65 1.00 -6.57 -14.85
N GLY A 66 0.72 -5.95 -16.00
CA GLY A 66 -0.60 -5.99 -16.64
C GLY A 66 -1.72 -5.38 -15.80
N THR A 67 -2.90 -5.97 -15.87
CA THR A 67 -4.07 -5.56 -15.08
C THR A 67 -4.50 -6.71 -14.20
N GLY A 68 -4.88 -6.42 -12.97
CA GLY A 68 -5.32 -7.47 -12.07
C GLY A 68 -5.93 -6.98 -10.78
N HIS A 69 -6.28 -7.97 -9.97
CA HIS A 69 -6.86 -7.82 -8.66
C HIS A 69 -6.27 -8.89 -7.75
N TRP A 70 -5.98 -8.48 -6.53
CA TRP A 70 -5.49 -9.35 -5.48
C TRP A 70 -6.31 -9.14 -4.23
N ASN A 71 -6.92 -10.21 -3.74
CA ASN A 71 -7.71 -10.23 -2.52
C ASN A 71 -7.06 -11.19 -1.52
N LEU A 72 -6.65 -10.63 -0.38
CA LEU A 72 -6.02 -11.36 0.72
C LEU A 72 -6.97 -11.55 1.92
N GLY A 73 -8.20 -11.02 1.81
CA GLY A 73 -9.21 -11.05 2.86
C GLY A 73 -8.71 -10.47 4.19
N ALA A 74 -9.21 -11.03 5.30
CA ALA A 74 -8.87 -10.57 6.65
C ALA A 74 -7.47 -11.00 7.12
N ALA A 75 -6.85 -12.01 6.49
CA ALA A 75 -5.50 -12.42 6.82
C ALA A 75 -4.52 -11.26 6.60
N GLY A 76 -4.78 -10.48 5.54
CA GLY A 76 -3.84 -9.51 5.00
C GLY A 76 -2.54 -10.19 4.63
N ALA A 77 -1.62 -9.45 4.05
CA ALA A 77 -0.30 -9.97 3.85
C ALA A 77 0.74 -8.98 4.35
N ALA A 78 1.59 -9.46 5.27
CA ALA A 78 2.86 -8.83 5.57
C ALA A 78 3.79 -9.26 4.44
N LEU A 79 3.80 -8.46 3.40
CA LEU A 79 4.48 -8.79 2.17
C LEU A 79 5.92 -8.38 2.35
N SER A 80 6.74 -9.31 2.84
CA SER A 80 8.15 -9.13 3.23
C SER A 80 8.41 -8.06 4.31
N GLY A 81 9.42 -8.27 5.16
CA GLY A 81 9.68 -7.40 6.32
C GLY A 81 8.62 -7.52 7.42
N THR A 82 8.75 -6.71 8.48
CA THR A 82 7.72 -6.62 9.53
C THR A 82 6.61 -5.69 9.04
N SER A 83 5.34 -5.88 9.43
CA SER A 83 4.23 -4.96 9.06
C SER A 83 4.37 -3.55 9.66
N THR A 84 5.50 -3.28 10.32
CA THR A 84 5.85 -2.02 10.97
C THR A 84 6.66 -1.08 10.09
N ASP A 85 7.29 -1.59 9.02
CA ASP A 85 8.09 -0.79 8.10
C ASP A 85 7.21 0.07 7.17
N ASP A 86 7.77 1.16 6.66
CA ASP A 86 7.09 1.99 5.67
C ASP A 86 6.76 1.19 4.40
N LEU A 87 5.70 1.59 3.72
CA LEU A 87 5.25 1.00 2.46
C LEU A 87 5.79 1.83 1.30
N GLY A 88 6.75 1.28 0.55
CA GLY A 88 7.20 1.89 -0.68
C GLY A 88 6.48 1.30 -1.88
N ILE A 89 6.19 2.15 -2.87
CA ILE A 89 5.51 1.80 -4.11
C ILE A 89 6.25 2.45 -5.27
N THR A 90 6.88 1.63 -6.10
CA THR A 90 7.54 2.10 -7.31
C THR A 90 6.65 1.85 -8.52
N VAL A 91 6.35 2.90 -9.26
CA VAL A 91 5.50 2.88 -10.45
C VAL A 91 6.35 3.09 -11.69
N SER A 92 6.17 2.25 -12.72
CA SER A 92 6.87 2.35 -14.00
C SER A 92 5.89 2.34 -15.16
N GLY A 93 6.03 3.32 -16.07
CA GLY A 93 5.08 3.57 -17.15
C GLY A 93 3.72 4.07 -16.64
N ASP A 94 2.81 4.33 -17.57
CA ASP A 94 1.44 4.76 -17.24
C ASP A 94 0.71 3.65 -16.47
N SER A 95 0.58 3.85 -15.16
CA SER A 95 0.09 2.83 -14.25
C SER A 95 -0.69 3.45 -13.12
N TYR A 96 -1.59 2.65 -12.55
CA TYR A 96 -2.41 3.05 -11.42
C TYR A 96 -2.71 1.84 -10.53
N ALA A 97 -2.79 2.07 -9.21
CA ALA A 97 -3.25 1.09 -8.24
C ALA A 97 -4.16 1.72 -7.19
N VAL A 98 -5.13 0.92 -6.75
CA VAL A 98 -5.92 1.15 -5.52
C VAL A 98 -5.52 0.09 -4.53
N ILE A 99 -5.00 0.49 -3.38
CA ILE A 99 -4.50 -0.42 -2.35
C ILE A 99 -5.30 -0.18 -1.07
N ILE A 100 -5.82 -1.25 -0.48
CA ILE A 100 -6.55 -1.22 0.78
C ILE A 100 -5.67 -1.82 1.87
N VAL A 101 -5.50 -1.05 2.94
CA VAL A 101 -4.60 -1.36 4.04
C VAL A 101 -5.39 -1.44 5.34
N HIS A 102 -5.22 -2.53 6.10
CA HIS A 102 -5.71 -2.65 7.48
C HIS A 102 -4.63 -2.22 8.47
N LYS A 103 -5.05 -1.49 9.51
CA LYS A 103 -4.19 -0.96 10.56
C LYS A 103 -4.31 -1.80 11.82
N THR A 104 -3.22 -1.89 12.57
CA THR A 104 -3.19 -2.42 13.93
C THR A 104 -2.52 -1.41 14.84
N TYR A 105 -2.93 -1.35 16.11
CA TYR A 105 -2.46 -0.40 17.10
C TYR A 105 -1.80 -1.13 18.27
#